data_AF-A0ABD1Q2P7-F1
#
_entry.id   AF-A0ABD1Q2P7-F1
#
_cell.length_a   1.000
_cell.length_b   1.000
_cell.length_c   1.000
_cell.angle_alpha   90.00
_cell.angle_beta   90.00
_cell.angle_gamma   90.00
#
_symmetry.space_group_name_H-M   'P 1'
#
loop_
_entity.id
_entity.type
_entity.pdbx_description
1 polymer ?
#
loop_
_entity_poly.entity_id
_entity_poly.type
_entity_poly.pdbx_seq_one_letter_code
_entity_poly.pdbx_strand_id
1 'polypeptide(L)'
;MEASEHSLVMNAIKPLDPSRRCYRMIGGVLVERTIKEVLPAVQRNKEGIEEVITRLNEALERKKKEVTEFEAKYKIRIRKPDGEMKDESGKKEGNAQGVLVGPASVSE
;
A
#
# COMPACT_ATOMS: atom_id res chain seq x y z
N MET A 1 7.23 1.37 1.35
CA MET A 1 8.51 1.56 0.64
C MET A 1 9.59 2.06 1.59
N GLU A 2 9.36 3.17 2.31
CA GLU A 2 10.37 3.70 3.24
C GLU A 2 10.74 2.74 4.39
N ALA A 3 9.75 2.11 5.04
CA ALA A 3 10.02 1.15 6.14
C ALA A 3 10.85 -0.08 5.68
N SER A 4 10.65 -0.53 4.43
CA SER A 4 11.44 -1.62 3.85
C SER A 4 12.87 -1.19 3.51
N GLU A 5 13.06 0.06 3.06
CA GLU A 5 14.40 0.61 2.82
C GLU A 5 15.18 0.78 4.13
N HIS A 6 14.53 1.30 5.17
CA HIS A 6 15.14 1.40 6.50
C HIS A 6 15.53 0.02 7.04
N SER A 7 14.71 -1.00 6.79
CA SER A 7 15.02 -2.39 7.17
C SER A 7 16.25 -2.93 6.41
N LEU A 8 16.37 -2.62 5.12
CA LEU A 8 17.53 -3.02 4.32
C LEU A 8 18.82 -2.38 4.84
N VAL A 9 18.79 -1.07 5.12
CA VAL A 9 19.92 -0.33 5.69
C VAL A 9 20.34 -0.93 7.03
N MET A 10 19.37 -1.20 7.91
CA MET A 10 19.64 -1.82 9.21
C MET A 10 20.30 -3.19 9.09
N ASN A 11 19.80 -4.04 8.20
CA ASN A 11 20.36 -5.36 7.97
C ASN A 11 21.80 -5.29 7.45
N ALA A 12 22.12 -4.29 6.63
CA ALA A 12 23.46 -4.10 6.11
C ALA A 12 24.46 -3.58 7.16
N ILE A 13 24.04 -2.70 8.08
CA ILE A 13 24.95 -2.05 9.04
C ILE A 13 25.03 -2.75 10.40
N LYS A 14 24.01 -3.52 10.79
CA LYS A 14 23.97 -4.24 12.07
C LYS A 14 25.12 -5.24 12.30
N PRO A 15 25.64 -5.98 11.30
CA PRO A 15 26.77 -6.89 11.52
C PRO A 15 28.14 -6.18 11.59
N LEU A 16 28.19 -4.87 11.35
CA LEU A 16 29.44 -4.11 11.36
C LEU A 16 29.80 -3.63 12.77
N ASP A 17 31.08 -3.29 12.96
CA ASP A 17 31.56 -2.73 14.22
C ASP A 17 30.82 -1.42 14.59
N PRO A 18 30.21 -1.33 15.78
CA PRO A 18 29.52 -0.13 16.25
C PRO A 18 30.37 1.15 16.28
N SER A 19 31.70 1.01 16.41
CA SER A 19 32.64 2.14 16.43
C SER A 19 33.04 2.62 15.04
N ARG A 20 32.67 1.88 13.98
CA ARG A 20 32.95 2.26 12.59
C ARG A 20 32.29 3.60 12.24
N ARG A 21 33.05 4.46 11.56
CA ARG A 21 32.57 5.74 11.04
C ARG A 21 31.45 5.50 10.02
N CYS A 22 30.38 6.27 10.14
CA CYS A 22 29.20 6.29 9.29
C CYS A 22 28.95 7.74 8.88
N TYR A 23 28.49 7.99 7.65
CA TYR A 23 28.18 9.33 7.18
C TYR A 23 26.70 9.43 6.84
N ARG A 24 26.03 10.43 7.39
CA ARG A 24 24.63 10.72 7.09
C ARG A 24 24.53 11.92 6.17
N MET A 25 23.88 11.75 5.03
CA MET A 25 23.59 12.85 4.11
C MET A 25 22.40 13.68 4.62
N ILE A 26 22.57 15.00 4.74
CA ILE A 26 21.52 15.94 5.11
C ILE A 26 21.65 17.15 4.18
N GLY A 27 20.65 17.36 3.32
CA GLY A 27 20.61 18.55 2.44
C GLY A 27 21.87 18.75 1.58
N GLY A 28 22.54 17.66 1.18
CA GLY A 28 23.79 17.69 0.40
C GLY A 28 25.09 17.71 1.21
N VAL A 29 25.02 17.81 2.54
CA VAL A 29 26.20 17.74 3.43
C VAL A 29 26.30 16.35 4.06
N LEU A 30 27.49 15.77 4.07
CA LEU A 30 27.77 14.53 4.81
C LEU A 30 28.19 14.86 6.24
N VAL A 31 27.38 14.41 7.19
CA VAL A 31 27.66 14.54 8.63
C VAL A 31 28.27 13.23 9.12
N GLU A 32 29.45 13.33 9.70
CA GLU A 32 30.13 12.19 10.32
C GLU A 32 29.45 11.77 11.62
N ARG A 33 29.25 10.47 11.75
CA ARG A 33 28.65 9.77 12.89
C ARG A 33 29.30 8.40 13.05
N THR A 34 28.85 7.64 14.04
CA THR A 34 29.23 6.23 14.23
C THR A 34 28.02 5.33 14.04
N ILE A 35 28.25 4.05 13.75
CA ILE A 35 27.14 3.08 13.61
C ILE A 35 26.30 3.02 14.90
N LYS A 36 26.94 3.06 16.08
CA LYS A 36 26.23 3.13 17.38
C LYS A 36 25.26 4.31 17.51
N GLU A 37 25.52 5.43 16.83
CA GLU A 37 24.64 6.61 16.85
C GLU A 37 23.56 6.54 15.78
N VAL A 38 23.89 5.98 14.60
CA VAL A 38 22.99 5.96 13.44
C VAL A 38 21.95 4.85 13.55
N LEU A 39 22.34 3.65 14.01
CA LEU A 39 21.47 2.48 14.08
C LEU A 39 20.18 2.75 14.90
N PRO A 40 20.23 3.32 16.12
CA PRO A 40 19.00 3.65 16.86
C PRO A 40 18.18 4.77 16.20
N ALA A 41 18.81 5.69 15.46
CA ALA A 41 18.09 6.73 14.74
C ALA A 41 17.29 6.15 13.55
N VAL A 42 17.89 5.23 12.79
CA VAL A 42 17.22 4.55 11.67
C VAL A 42 16.08 3.67 12.18
N GLN A 43 16.29 2.94 13.28
CA GLN A 43 15.24 2.10 13.89
C GLN A 43 14.05 2.93 14.38
N ARG A 44 14.30 4.02 15.12
CA ARG A 44 13.23 4.90 15.61
C ARG A 44 12.41 5.51 14.47
N ASN A 45 13.08 5.91 13.38
CA ASN A 45 12.40 6.46 12.21
C ASN A 45 11.51 5.41 11.54
N LYS A 46 12.00 4.18 11.40
CA LYS A 46 11.21 3.05 10.88
C LYS A 46 9.95 2.83 11.72
N GLU A 47 10.10 2.72 13.04
CA GLU A 47 8.97 2.52 13.97
C GLU A 47 7.95 3.66 13.88
N GLY A 48 8.42 4.91 13.81
CA GLY A 48 7.54 6.07 13.63
C GLY A 48 6.74 6.03 12.33
N ILE A 49 7.35 5.59 11.23
CA ILE A 49 6.65 5.42 9.94
C ILE A 49 5.58 4.32 10.06
N GLU A 50 5.89 3.19 10.67
CA GLU A 50 4.95 2.08 10.87
C GLU A 50 3.75 2.50 11.75
N GLU A 51 4.00 3.28 12.80
CA GLU A 51 2.95 3.83 13.66
C GLU A 51 2.03 4.78 12.89
N VAL A 52 2.58 5.68 12.08
CA VAL A 52 1.79 6.61 11.24
C VAL A 52 0.93 5.84 10.24
N ILE A 53 1.47 4.80 9.60
CA ILE A 53 0.71 3.94 8.68
C ILE A 53 -0.48 3.30 9.41
N THR A 54 -0.25 2.81 10.63
CA THR A 54 -1.29 2.16 11.44
C THR A 54 -2.41 3.16 11.78
N ARG A 55 -2.05 4.36 12.24
CA ARG A 55 -3.02 5.43 12.55
C ARG A 55 -3.84 5.86 11.32
N LEU A 56 -3.21 5.93 10.14
CA LEU A 56 -3.91 6.26 8.89
C LEU A 56 -4.89 5.17 8.47
N ASN A 57 -4.51 3.89 8.61
CA ASN A 57 -5.40 2.77 8.33
C ASN A 57 -6.63 2.76 9.26
N GLU A 58 -6.43 3.03 10.55
CA GLU A 58 -7.55 3.17 11.48
C GLU A 58 -8.47 4.33 11.11
N ALA A 59 -7.91 5.48 10.73
CA ALA A 59 -8.70 6.63 10.30
C ALA A 59 -9.50 6.32 9.03
N LEU A 60 -8.89 5.59 8.09
CA LEU A 60 -9.52 5.13 6.86
C LEU A 60 -10.70 4.19 7.15
N GLU A 61 -10.50 3.19 8.02
CA GLU A 61 -11.58 2.24 8.39
C GLU A 61 -12.71 2.92 9.17
N ARG A 62 -12.39 3.87 10.07
CA ARG A 62 -13.42 4.71 10.72
C ARG A 62 -14.23 5.48 9.68
N LYS A 63 -13.58 6.12 8.71
CA LYS A 63 -14.27 6.89 7.66
C LYS A 63 -15.09 6.01 6.72
N LYS A 64 -14.62 4.81 6.37
CA LYS A 64 -15.42 3.85 5.61
C LYS A 64 -16.72 3.50 6.34
N LYS A 65 -16.66 3.23 7.64
CA LYS A 65 -17.84 2.94 8.45
C LYS A 65 -18.80 4.12 8.48
N GLU A 66 -18.30 5.34 8.73
CA GLU A 66 -19.11 6.56 8.72
C GLU A 66 -19.81 6.76 7.37
N VAL A 67 -19.14 6.49 6.25
CA VAL A 67 -19.72 6.56 4.91
C VAL A 67 -20.85 5.54 4.74
N THR A 68 -20.61 4.28 5.09
CA THR A 68 -21.62 3.21 4.99
C THR A 68 -22.84 3.50 5.87
N GLU A 69 -22.62 3.99 7.09
CA GLU A 69 -23.70 4.38 8.01
C GLU A 69 -24.50 5.57 7.48
N PHE A 70 -23.83 6.55 6.88
CA PHE A 70 -24.48 7.69 6.25
C PHE A 70 -25.30 7.29 5.03
N GLU A 71 -24.76 6.42 4.16
CA GLU A 71 -25.48 5.84 3.03
C GLU A 71 -26.75 5.10 3.48
N ALA A 72 -26.63 4.25 4.51
CA ALA A 72 -27.75 3.48 5.05
C ALA A 72 -28.82 4.37 5.68
N LYS A 73 -28.41 5.37 6.48
CA LYS A 73 -29.33 6.28 7.18
C LYS A 73 -30.18 7.11 6.22
N TYR A 74 -29.60 7.56 5.11
CA TYR A 74 -30.27 8.45 4.16
C TYR A 74 -30.70 7.75 2.86
N LYS A 75 -30.50 6.42 2.76
CA LYS A 75 -30.80 5.62 1.56
C LYS A 75 -30.14 6.19 0.30
N ILE A 76 -28.92 6.71 0.44
CA ILE A 76 -28.18 7.33 -0.65
C ILE A 76 -27.69 6.22 -1.57
N ARG A 77 -28.10 6.26 -2.84
CA ARG A 77 -27.56 5.39 -3.89
C ARG A 77 -26.44 6.12 -4.59
N ILE A 78 -25.19 5.76 -4.28
CA ILE A 78 -24.05 6.24 -5.05
C ILE A 78 -24.11 5.55 -6.41
N ARG A 79 -24.43 6.30 -7.46
CA ARG A 79 -24.16 5.88 -8.85
C ARG A 79 -22.63 5.86 -9.00
N LYS A 80 -22.02 4.69 -8.83
CA LYS A 80 -20.66 4.48 -9.34
C LYS A 80 -20.74 4.64 -10.86
N PRO A 81 -19.88 5.44 -11.52
CA PRO A 81 -19.71 5.32 -12.96
C PRO A 81 -19.30 3.86 -13.23
N ASP A 82 -20.03 3.21 -14.13
CA ASP A 82 -19.91 1.78 -14.42
C ASP A 82 -18.47 1.38 -14.74
N GLY A 83 -17.94 0.39 -14.02
CA GLY A 83 -16.67 -0.24 -14.35
C GLY A 83 -15.86 -0.72 -13.15
N GLU A 84 -16.38 -1.66 -12.37
CA GLU A 84 -15.63 -2.74 -11.70
C GLU A 84 -16.60 -3.55 -10.82
N MET A 85 -17.29 -4.51 -11.44
CA MET A 85 -17.90 -5.62 -10.73
C MET A 85 -16.83 -6.70 -10.55
N LYS A 86 -16.35 -6.90 -9.31
CA LYS A 86 -15.81 -8.20 -8.91
C LYS A 86 -17.01 -9.06 -8.54
N ASP A 87 -17.39 -9.92 -9.48
CA ASP A 87 -18.48 -10.87 -9.31
C ASP A 87 -17.91 -12.14 -8.67
N GLU A 88 -18.18 -12.33 -7.38
CA GLU A 88 -18.07 -13.63 -6.73
C GLU A 88 -19.50 -14.15 -6.53
N SER A 89 -19.76 -15.37 -7.02
CA SER A 89 -20.97 -16.20 -6.81
C SER A 89 -22.03 -16.14 -7.91
N GLY A 90 -22.01 -17.12 -8.82
CA GLY A 90 -23.07 -17.25 -9.84
C GLY A 90 -23.14 -18.59 -10.56
N LYS A 91 -23.19 -19.71 -9.83
CA LYS A 91 -23.62 -20.99 -10.40
C LYS A 91 -25.13 -20.92 -10.67
N LYS A 92 -25.54 -20.78 -11.92
CA LYS A 92 -26.79 -21.34 -12.48
C LYS A 92 -26.83 -21.15 -14.00
N GLU A 93 -26.86 -22.29 -14.68
CA GLU A 93 -26.98 -22.46 -16.13
C GLU A 93 -28.27 -21.81 -16.65
N GLY A 94 -28.10 -20.88 -17.59
CA GLY A 94 -29.17 -20.31 -18.41
C GLY A 94 -29.19 -21.00 -19.77
N ASN A 95 -30.35 -21.59 -20.07
CA ASN A 95 -30.73 -22.24 -21.33
C ASN A 95 -30.42 -21.36 -22.56
N ALA A 96 -29.82 -21.99 -23.57
CA ALA A 96 -29.27 -21.36 -24.76
C ALA A 96 -30.35 -20.80 -25.68
N GLN A 97 -30.25 -19.52 -26.06
CA GLN A 97 -30.61 -19.08 -27.41
C GLN A 97 -30.03 -17.70 -27.73
N GLY A 98 -28.86 -17.69 -28.35
CA GLY A 98 -28.24 -16.49 -28.91
C GLY A 98 -27.18 -16.93 -29.91
N VAL A 99 -27.50 -16.83 -31.20
CA VAL A 99 -26.66 -17.30 -32.30
C VAL A 99 -25.29 -16.61 -32.26
N LEU A 100 -24.23 -17.40 -32.14
CA LEU A 100 -22.84 -16.97 -32.25
C LEU A 100 -22.47 -16.84 -33.73
N VAL A 101 -22.40 -15.61 -34.25
CA VAL A 101 -21.74 -15.34 -35.53
C VAL A 101 -20.32 -14.88 -35.21
N GLY A 102 -19.35 -15.76 -35.44
CA GLY A 102 -17.92 -15.45 -35.27
C GLY A 102 -17.41 -14.54 -36.39
N PRO A 103 -16.37 -13.72 -36.13
CA PRO A 103 -15.77 -12.88 -37.14
C PRO A 103 -15.03 -13.74 -38.17
N ALA A 104 -15.45 -13.70 -39.43
CA ALA A 104 -14.61 -14.18 -40.53
C ALA A 104 -13.44 -13.19 -40.68
N SER A 105 -12.26 -13.63 -40.28
CA SER A 105 -11.02 -12.90 -40.41
C SER A 105 -10.39 -13.12 -41.81
N VAL A 106 -9.81 -12.03 -42.32
CA VAL A 106 -8.76 -11.89 -43.37
C VAL A 106 -8.97 -12.45 -44.78
N SER A 107 -8.87 -11.59 -45.80
CA SER A 107 -7.65 -11.42 -46.62
C SER A 107 -7.81 -10.37 -47.74
N GLU A 108 -6.71 -9.65 -47.99
CA GLU A 108 -6.39 -8.63 -49.02
C GLU A 108 -6.93 -7.19 -48.84
#